data_AF-A0A7C0Z9X6-F1
#
_entry.id   AF-A0A7C0Z9X6-F1
#
_cell.length_a   1.000
_cell.length_b   1.000
_cell.length_c   1.000
_cell.angle_alpha   90.00
_cell.angle_beta   90.00
_cell.angle_gamma   90.00
#
_symmetry.space_group_name_H-M   'P 1'
#
loop_
_entity.id
_entity.type
_entity.pdbx_description
1 polymer ?
#
loop_
_entity_poly.entity_id
_entity_poly.type
_entity_poly.pdbx_seq_one_letter_code
_entity_poly.pdbx_strand_id
1 'polypeptide(L)'
;VKKSSPETAVIMLTAYGTVASAVEAIKKGAYDYISKPFKIDQVRNIVNKALQQRISTDECSSFRTISRMMHPEYDGRSKVIEVRGVKIGGSKLVIIAGPCAVEGREFTLEIARAVKESGADMLRGGAYKPRTSPYDFQGLGEEGLEILAEAREITGLPVVTEVMDPRLVDLVGQYADVYQIGSRSMQNFPLLTEVGKTKKPVLLKRGMSATLREWLCAAEYIAKEGNTDIILCERGVRTAESGEYDRNTLDLNVIGAVKKNTYLPIIVDPSHGTGRADMVPLASKAAVEYGAQGLIIEVIGENMDVQSIKSDGYQSIRPSILRNIIEEVSAKVLNF
;
A
#
# COMPACT_ATOMS: atom_id res chain seq x y z
N VAL A 1 8.02 35.27 20.21
CA VAL A 1 8.30 34.04 19.43
C VAL A 1 7.03 33.30 19.06
N LYS A 2 6.31 32.65 19.99
CA LYS A 2 5.13 31.82 19.66
C LYS A 2 3.98 32.54 18.92
N LYS A 3 3.78 33.85 19.15
CA LYS A 3 2.81 34.66 18.38
C LYS A 3 3.20 34.86 16.91
N SER A 4 4.49 34.89 16.60
CA SER A 4 5.03 35.19 15.25
C SER A 4 5.49 33.94 14.51
N SER A 5 5.85 32.87 15.23
CA SER A 5 6.24 31.58 14.69
C SER A 5 5.81 30.48 15.67
N PRO A 6 4.56 29.99 15.56
CA PRO A 6 3.98 29.00 16.47
C PRO A 6 4.77 27.69 16.51
N GLU A 7 5.35 27.29 15.39
CA GLU A 7 6.10 26.03 15.21
C GLU A 7 7.54 26.07 15.72
N THR A 8 8.03 27.24 16.17
CA THR A 8 9.38 27.33 16.74
C THR A 8 9.43 26.69 18.12
N ALA A 9 10.26 25.67 18.30
CA ALA A 9 10.58 25.11 19.61
C ALA A 9 11.43 26.13 20.41
N VAL A 10 10.96 26.48 21.61
CA VAL A 10 11.59 27.50 22.46
C VAL A 10 12.07 26.84 23.75
N ILE A 11 13.38 26.81 23.99
CA ILE A 11 13.94 26.33 25.26
C ILE A 11 14.29 27.55 26.10
N MET A 12 13.71 27.69 27.29
CA MET A 12 13.98 28.83 28.17
C MET A 12 15.18 28.51 29.07
N LEU A 13 16.15 29.43 29.11
CA LEU A 13 17.35 29.32 29.95
C LEU A 13 17.31 30.43 31.01
N THR A 14 17.49 30.09 32.30
CA THR A 14 17.48 31.09 33.38
C THR A 14 18.57 30.86 34.42
N ALA A 15 19.00 31.92 35.11
CA ALA A 15 19.87 31.84 36.28
C ALA A 15 19.09 31.65 37.60
N TYR A 16 17.81 32.04 37.63
CA TYR A 16 16.96 31.97 38.83
C TYR A 16 15.72 31.15 38.51
N GLY A 17 15.89 29.83 38.42
CA GLY A 17 14.80 28.91 38.11
C GLY A 17 13.98 28.58 39.34
N THR A 18 12.67 28.80 39.26
CA THR A 18 11.71 28.24 40.22
C THR A 18 10.75 27.31 39.50
N VAL A 19 10.06 26.44 40.25
CA VAL A 19 9.00 25.59 39.69
C VAL A 19 7.89 26.45 39.07
N ALA A 20 7.54 27.57 39.71
CA ALA A 20 6.50 28.48 39.22
C ALA A 20 6.87 29.09 37.85
N SER A 21 8.10 29.59 37.69
CA SER A 21 8.54 30.19 36.42
C SER A 21 8.73 29.14 35.32
N ALA A 22 9.12 27.92 35.67
CA ALA A 22 9.17 26.80 34.72
C ALA A 22 7.77 26.45 34.20
N VAL A 23 6.79 26.30 35.09
CA VAL A 23 5.39 26.02 34.73
C VAL A 23 4.82 27.14 33.86
N GLU A 24 5.11 28.40 34.18
CA GLU A 24 4.65 29.54 33.39
C GLU A 24 5.27 29.55 31.97
N ALA A 25 6.56 29.23 31.86
CA ALA A 25 7.23 29.12 30.57
C ALA A 25 6.60 28.03 29.69
N ILE A 26 6.31 26.86 30.27
CA ILE A 26 5.64 25.76 29.56
C ILE A 26 4.21 26.16 29.14
N LYS A 27 3.44 26.80 30.03
CA LYS A 27 2.10 27.34 29.70
C LYS A 27 2.13 28.38 28.57
N LYS A 28 3.21 29.15 28.46
CA LYS A 28 3.44 30.12 27.37
C LYS A 28 3.98 29.48 26.09
N GLY A 29 4.14 28.15 26.06
CA GLY A 29 4.54 27.37 24.88
C GLY A 29 6.04 27.13 24.77
N ALA A 30 6.81 27.27 25.84
CA ALA A 30 8.19 26.77 25.83
C ALA A 30 8.19 25.24 25.70
N TYR A 31 9.12 24.73 24.89
CA TYR A 31 9.39 23.30 24.73
C TYR A 31 9.99 22.70 25.99
N ASP A 32 10.97 23.39 26.58
CA ASP A 32 11.63 22.96 27.81
C ASP A 32 12.21 24.16 28.56
N TYR A 33 12.63 23.95 29.80
CA TYR A 33 13.12 24.95 30.73
C TYR A 33 14.38 24.46 31.45
N ILE A 34 15.47 25.23 31.36
CA ILE A 34 16.78 24.86 31.89
C ILE A 34 17.29 25.96 32.84
N SER A 35 17.56 25.58 34.09
CA SER A 35 18.22 26.46 35.07
C SER A 35 19.75 26.32 35.01
N LYS A 36 20.46 27.43 35.18
CA LYS A 36 21.92 27.44 35.37
C LYS A 36 22.28 27.16 36.84
N PRO A 37 23.43 26.50 37.10
CA PRO A 37 24.35 25.93 36.11
C PRO A 37 23.77 24.63 35.50
N PHE A 38 24.08 24.36 34.23
CA PHE A 38 23.65 23.15 33.51
C PHE A 38 24.86 22.45 32.87
N LYS A 39 24.70 21.17 32.55
CA LYS A 39 25.69 20.42 31.76
C LYS A 39 25.44 20.62 30.27
N ILE A 40 26.50 20.74 29.47
CA ILE A 40 26.38 20.88 28.01
C ILE A 40 25.61 19.70 27.40
N ASP A 41 25.83 18.48 27.88
CA ASP A 41 25.15 17.29 27.38
C ASP A 41 23.64 17.30 27.64
N GLN A 42 23.19 17.91 28.74
CA GLN A 42 21.78 18.09 29.04
C GLN A 42 21.13 19.02 28.01
N VAL A 43 21.77 20.14 27.70
CA VAL A 43 21.28 21.08 26.67
C VAL A 43 21.28 20.40 25.30
N ARG A 44 22.35 19.68 24.95
CA ARG A 44 22.45 18.94 23.69
C ARG A 44 21.33 17.92 23.54
N ASN A 45 21.01 17.17 24.59
CA ASN A 45 19.91 16.20 24.58
C ASN A 45 18.54 16.86 24.38
N ILE A 46 18.27 17.97 25.06
CA ILE A 46 17.00 18.70 24.93
C ILE A 46 16.86 19.29 23.53
N VAL A 47 17.94 19.90 23.01
CA VAL A 47 17.97 20.44 21.63
C VAL A 47 17.76 19.32 20.61
N ASN A 48 18.44 18.18 20.75
CA ASN A 48 18.27 17.04 19.86
C ASN A 48 16.83 16.52 19.87
N LYS A 49 16.21 16.40 21.06
CA LYS A 49 14.79 16.02 21.18
C LYS A 49 13.86 17.05 20.52
N ALA A 50 14.10 18.35 20.75
CA ALA A 50 13.31 19.42 20.15
C ALA A 50 13.41 19.42 18.62
N LEU A 51 14.60 19.21 18.08
CA LEU A 51 14.84 19.10 16.64
C LEU A 51 14.20 17.84 16.05
N GLN A 52 14.34 16.69 16.71
CA GLN A 52 13.68 15.45 16.29
C GLN A 52 12.16 15.59 16.28
N GLN A 53 11.58 16.20 17.32
CA GLN A 53 10.14 16.46 17.35
C GLN A 53 9.73 17.39 16.22
N ARG A 54 10.51 18.43 15.92
CA ARG A 54 10.21 19.37 14.83
C ARG A 54 10.30 18.75 13.44
N ILE A 55 11.35 17.98 13.17
CA ILE A 55 11.51 17.20 11.92
C ILE A 55 10.35 16.22 11.79
N SER A 56 9.98 15.55 12.88
CA SER A 56 8.83 14.66 12.89
C SER A 56 7.50 15.38 12.64
N THR A 57 7.32 16.60 13.14
CA THR A 57 6.13 17.42 12.87
C THR A 57 6.09 17.90 11.42
N ASP A 58 7.24 18.27 10.83
CA ASP A 58 7.34 18.71 9.43
C ASP A 58 7.18 17.54 8.43
N GLU A 59 7.72 16.36 8.70
CA GLU A 59 7.50 15.17 7.86
C GLU A 59 6.06 14.65 8.00
N CYS A 60 5.52 14.59 9.22
CA CYS A 60 4.12 14.24 9.49
C CYS A 60 3.15 15.28 8.90
N SER A 61 3.58 16.52 8.66
CA SER A 61 2.72 17.58 8.10
C SER A 61 2.13 17.22 6.74
N SER A 62 2.82 16.40 5.96
CA SER A 62 2.43 16.08 4.58
C SER A 62 1.45 14.91 4.48
N PHE A 63 1.29 14.09 5.53
CA PHE A 63 0.43 12.91 5.54
C PHE A 63 -0.19 12.64 6.94
N ARG A 64 -0.80 13.67 7.53
CA ARG A 64 -1.27 13.64 8.93
C ARG A 64 -2.35 12.60 9.18
N THR A 65 -3.28 12.43 8.24
CA THR A 65 -4.46 11.57 8.39
C THR A 65 -4.09 10.09 8.44
N ILE A 66 -3.03 9.69 7.73
CA ILE A 66 -2.55 8.31 7.71
C ILE A 66 -1.36 8.04 8.63
N SER A 67 -0.82 9.10 9.24
CA SER A 67 0.38 9.03 10.08
C SER A 67 0.12 8.23 11.36
N ARG A 68 0.98 7.25 11.62
CA ARG A 68 0.93 6.47 12.87
C ARG A 68 1.11 7.36 14.10
N MET A 69 1.95 8.39 14.00
CA MET A 69 2.23 9.30 15.11
C MET A 69 0.99 10.06 15.57
N MET A 70 0.08 10.38 14.65
CA MET A 70 -1.16 11.09 14.96
C MET A 70 -2.26 10.17 15.48
N HIS A 71 -2.05 8.85 15.41
CA HIS A 71 -3.03 7.82 15.70
C HIS A 71 -2.46 6.73 16.62
N PRO A 72 -2.23 7.05 17.91
CA PRO A 72 -1.64 6.13 18.88
C PRO A 72 -2.47 4.86 19.09
N GLU A 73 -3.76 4.86 18.76
CA GLU A 73 -4.62 3.68 18.78
C GLU A 73 -4.14 2.55 17.85
N TYR A 74 -3.30 2.87 16.86
CA TYR A 74 -2.69 1.90 15.98
C TYR A 74 -1.27 1.50 16.39
N ASP A 75 -0.70 1.99 17.49
CA ASP A 75 0.70 1.68 17.84
C ASP A 75 1.02 0.16 17.76
N GLY A 76 2.13 -0.17 17.09
CA GLY A 76 2.54 -1.54 16.81
C GLY A 76 1.66 -2.37 15.87
N ARG A 77 0.55 -1.84 15.33
CA ARG A 77 -0.38 -2.59 14.46
C ARG A 77 -0.85 -1.81 13.23
N SER A 78 -1.35 -2.50 12.21
CA SER A 78 -2.02 -1.84 11.09
C SER A 78 -3.52 -1.74 11.35
N LYS A 79 -4.18 -0.80 10.70
CA LYS A 79 -5.64 -0.78 10.58
C LYS A 79 -6.08 -2.02 9.82
N VAL A 80 -7.12 -2.69 10.34
CA VAL A 80 -7.74 -3.83 9.67
C VAL A 80 -8.81 -3.31 8.73
N ILE A 81 -8.69 -3.64 7.45
CA ILE A 81 -9.67 -3.31 6.41
C ILE A 81 -10.44 -4.59 6.09
N GLU A 82 -11.76 -4.54 6.23
CA GLU A 82 -12.64 -5.69 5.98
C GLU A 82 -13.32 -5.58 4.61
N VAL A 83 -13.16 -6.61 3.80
CA VAL A 83 -13.77 -6.72 2.46
C VAL A 83 -14.54 -8.02 2.39
N ARG A 84 -15.87 -7.95 2.55
CA ARG A 84 -16.76 -9.13 2.55
C ARG A 84 -16.25 -10.28 3.45
N GLY A 85 -15.78 -9.95 4.65
CA GLY A 85 -15.25 -10.91 5.62
C GLY A 85 -13.74 -11.20 5.51
N VAL A 86 -13.07 -10.81 4.42
CA VAL A 86 -11.61 -10.86 4.30
C VAL A 86 -11.00 -9.68 5.07
N LYS A 87 -10.05 -9.94 5.97
CA LYS A 87 -9.45 -8.93 6.87
C LYS A 87 -7.99 -8.67 6.54
N ILE A 88 -7.72 -7.55 5.88
CA ILE A 88 -6.37 -7.13 5.45
C ILE A 88 -5.77 -6.25 6.54
N GLY A 89 -4.51 -6.49 6.91
CA GLY A 89 -3.85 -5.78 8.00
C GLY A 89 -3.96 -6.44 9.38
N GLY A 90 -4.66 -7.58 9.46
CA GLY A 90 -4.75 -8.42 10.66
C GLY A 90 -3.57 -9.39 10.82
N SER A 91 -3.78 -10.46 11.58
CA SER A 91 -2.79 -11.52 11.81
C SER A 91 -2.67 -12.50 10.64
N LYS A 92 -3.75 -12.71 9.87
CA LYS A 92 -3.74 -13.58 8.70
C LYS A 92 -3.18 -12.83 7.50
N LEU A 93 -2.26 -13.46 6.78
CA LEU A 93 -1.80 -13.00 5.47
C LEU A 93 -2.93 -13.11 4.45
N VAL A 94 -3.18 -12.05 3.67
CA VAL A 94 -4.21 -12.06 2.62
C VAL A 94 -3.59 -12.27 1.24
N ILE A 95 -4.15 -13.21 0.48
CA ILE A 95 -3.68 -13.53 -0.87
C ILE A 95 -4.70 -13.10 -1.91
N ILE A 96 -4.31 -12.16 -2.76
CA ILE A 96 -5.08 -11.67 -3.89
C ILE A 96 -4.47 -12.28 -5.15
N ALA A 97 -5.23 -13.05 -5.92
CA ALA A 97 -4.69 -13.73 -7.10
C ALA A 97 -5.67 -13.71 -8.27
N GLY A 98 -5.17 -13.81 -9.49
CA GLY A 98 -6.00 -13.84 -10.69
C GLY A 98 -5.27 -13.33 -11.93
N PRO A 99 -5.96 -13.23 -13.07
CA PRO A 99 -5.31 -12.86 -14.32
C PRO A 99 -4.86 -11.40 -14.36
N CYS A 100 -3.91 -11.10 -15.26
CA CYS A 100 -3.48 -9.73 -15.49
C CYS A 100 -4.61 -8.86 -16.06
N ALA A 101 -5.32 -9.39 -17.05
CA ALA A 101 -6.44 -8.77 -17.74
C ALA A 101 -7.61 -9.76 -17.82
N VAL A 102 -8.83 -9.23 -17.86
CA VAL A 102 -10.01 -10.03 -18.21
C VAL A 102 -10.01 -10.16 -19.74
N GLU A 103 -9.86 -11.39 -20.24
CA GLU A 103 -9.71 -11.66 -21.69
C GLU A 103 -10.92 -12.38 -22.30
N GLY A 104 -11.87 -12.80 -21.46
CA GLY A 104 -13.11 -13.45 -21.83
C GLY A 104 -13.71 -14.21 -20.64
N ARG A 105 -15.01 -14.53 -20.73
CA ARG A 105 -15.75 -15.16 -19.63
C ARG A 105 -15.16 -16.49 -19.17
N GLU A 106 -15.08 -17.48 -20.06
CA GLU A 106 -14.58 -18.83 -19.69
C GLU A 106 -13.14 -18.78 -19.16
N PHE A 107 -12.28 -17.99 -19.80
CA PHE A 107 -10.90 -17.75 -19.38
C PHE A 107 -10.83 -17.24 -17.93
N THR A 108 -11.62 -16.22 -17.60
CA THR A 108 -11.60 -15.62 -16.25
C THR A 108 -12.25 -16.54 -15.22
N LEU A 109 -13.34 -17.24 -15.56
CA LEU A 109 -14.00 -18.16 -14.65
C LEU A 109 -13.13 -19.40 -14.34
N GLU A 110 -12.40 -19.93 -15.33
CA GLU A 110 -11.44 -21.01 -15.13
C GLU A 110 -10.37 -20.60 -14.11
N ILE A 111 -9.74 -19.44 -14.32
CA ILE A 111 -8.69 -18.94 -13.42
C ILE A 111 -9.26 -18.63 -12.04
N ALA A 112 -10.44 -18.02 -11.95
CA ALA A 112 -11.08 -17.68 -10.68
C ALA A 112 -11.33 -18.93 -9.81
N ARG A 113 -11.81 -20.03 -10.41
CA ARG A 113 -11.96 -21.31 -9.70
C ARG A 113 -10.62 -21.87 -9.26
N ALA A 114 -9.63 -21.87 -10.16
CA ALA A 114 -8.30 -22.40 -9.84
C ALA A 114 -7.61 -21.62 -8.70
N VAL A 115 -7.69 -20.28 -8.68
CA VAL A 115 -7.11 -19.49 -7.58
C VAL A 115 -7.86 -19.68 -6.27
N LYS A 116 -9.19 -19.86 -6.32
CA LYS A 116 -9.99 -20.22 -5.12
C LYS A 116 -9.54 -21.56 -4.56
N GLU A 117 -9.40 -22.57 -5.41
CA GLU A 117 -8.94 -23.91 -5.04
C GLU A 117 -7.50 -23.93 -4.51
N SER A 118 -6.65 -23.03 -4.98
CA SER A 118 -5.30 -22.84 -4.41
C SER A 118 -5.29 -22.12 -3.06
N GLY A 119 -6.42 -21.57 -2.61
CA GLY A 119 -6.57 -20.93 -1.30
C GLY A 119 -6.44 -19.41 -1.29
N ALA A 120 -6.58 -18.75 -2.45
CA ALA A 120 -6.63 -17.29 -2.48
C ALA A 120 -7.85 -16.75 -1.71
N ASP A 121 -7.70 -15.57 -1.12
CA ASP A 121 -8.76 -14.90 -0.37
C ASP A 121 -9.57 -13.94 -1.23
N MET A 122 -8.97 -13.39 -2.30
CA MET A 122 -9.58 -12.41 -3.20
C MET A 122 -9.16 -12.63 -4.66
N LEU A 123 -10.01 -12.20 -5.59
CA LEU A 123 -9.78 -12.28 -7.02
C LEU A 123 -9.31 -10.92 -7.55
N ARG A 124 -8.22 -10.90 -8.31
CA ARG A 124 -7.84 -9.71 -9.12
C ARG A 124 -8.10 -9.92 -10.61
N GLY A 125 -8.37 -8.83 -11.32
CA GLY A 125 -8.43 -8.84 -12.79
C GLY A 125 -8.59 -7.44 -13.36
N GLY A 126 -7.84 -7.12 -14.43
CA GLY A 126 -7.92 -5.80 -15.09
C GLY A 126 -8.98 -5.79 -16.19
N ALA A 127 -10.10 -5.09 -15.95
CA ALA A 127 -11.11 -4.85 -16.98
C ALA A 127 -10.71 -3.74 -17.96
N TYR A 128 -9.93 -2.76 -17.47
CA TYR A 128 -9.28 -1.72 -18.25
C TYR A 128 -7.75 -1.84 -18.09
N LYS A 129 -6.98 -1.65 -19.17
CA LYS A 129 -5.53 -1.82 -19.16
C LYS A 129 -4.78 -0.56 -19.59
N PRO A 130 -3.88 -0.02 -18.75
CA PRO A 130 -3.05 1.12 -19.14
C PRO A 130 -1.86 0.61 -19.97
N ARG A 131 -2.00 0.64 -21.29
CA ARG A 131 -1.00 0.14 -22.24
C ARG A 131 -0.06 1.25 -22.69
N THR A 132 1.20 0.89 -22.92
CA THR A 132 2.18 1.80 -23.53
C THR A 132 1.85 2.05 -25.00
N SER A 133 1.42 1.00 -25.72
CA SER A 133 1.00 1.08 -27.11
C SER A 133 -0.53 1.15 -27.21
N PRO A 134 -1.10 2.02 -28.07
CA PRO A 134 -2.55 2.09 -28.28
C PRO A 134 -3.12 0.90 -29.07
N TYR A 135 -2.26 0.12 -29.74
CA TYR A 135 -2.67 -1.05 -30.54
C TYR A 135 -2.75 -2.34 -29.71
N ASP A 136 -2.27 -2.28 -28.47
CA ASP A 136 -2.34 -3.38 -27.55
C ASP A 136 -3.79 -3.60 -27.06
N PHE A 137 -4.08 -4.80 -26.53
CA PHE A 137 -5.34 -5.08 -25.87
C PHE A 137 -5.60 -4.12 -24.69
N GLN A 138 -6.68 -3.33 -24.81
CA GLN A 138 -7.07 -2.26 -23.86
C GLN A 138 -7.93 -2.77 -22.68
N GLY A 139 -8.34 -4.04 -22.71
CA GLY A 139 -9.32 -4.61 -21.79
C GLY A 139 -10.73 -4.68 -22.40
N LEU A 140 -11.64 -5.37 -21.73
CA LEU A 140 -13.05 -5.53 -22.15
C LEU A 140 -13.96 -4.41 -21.60
N GLY A 141 -13.44 -3.49 -20.77
CA GLY A 141 -14.24 -2.43 -20.17
C GLY A 141 -15.33 -2.98 -19.25
N GLU A 142 -16.56 -2.49 -19.39
CA GLU A 142 -17.70 -2.89 -18.55
C GLU A 142 -18.04 -4.38 -18.65
N GLU A 143 -17.97 -4.99 -19.84
CA GLU A 143 -18.15 -6.44 -20.00
C GLU A 143 -17.13 -7.22 -19.14
N GLY A 144 -15.90 -6.71 -19.04
CA GLY A 144 -14.88 -7.29 -18.16
C GLY A 144 -15.23 -7.16 -16.67
N LEU A 145 -15.91 -6.10 -16.27
CA LEU A 145 -16.39 -5.91 -14.90
C LEU A 145 -17.56 -6.85 -14.58
N GLU A 146 -18.46 -7.07 -15.53
CA GLU A 146 -19.57 -8.04 -15.41
C GLU A 146 -19.05 -9.46 -15.21
N ILE A 147 -18.05 -9.87 -16.01
CA ILE A 147 -17.37 -11.17 -15.88
C ILE A 147 -16.74 -11.31 -14.48
N LEU A 148 -16.10 -10.26 -13.97
CA LEU A 148 -15.50 -10.30 -12.62
C LEU A 148 -16.57 -10.41 -11.53
N ALA A 149 -17.69 -9.72 -11.67
CA ALA A 149 -18.82 -9.86 -10.74
C ALA A 149 -19.38 -11.28 -10.77
N GLU A 150 -19.55 -11.88 -11.96
CA GLU A 150 -19.95 -13.28 -12.08
C GLU A 150 -18.94 -14.23 -11.40
N ALA A 151 -17.65 -14.01 -11.63
CA ALA A 151 -16.59 -14.80 -11.00
C ALA A 151 -16.66 -14.72 -9.46
N ARG A 152 -16.95 -13.54 -8.90
CA ARG A 152 -17.22 -13.38 -7.47
C ARG A 152 -18.42 -14.20 -7.02
N GLU A 153 -19.55 -14.13 -7.71
CA GLU A 153 -20.76 -14.87 -7.30
C GLU A 153 -20.53 -16.39 -7.31
N ILE A 154 -19.73 -16.89 -8.26
CA ILE A 154 -19.39 -18.32 -8.37
C ILE A 154 -18.40 -18.76 -7.28
N THR A 155 -17.37 -17.96 -7.00
CA THR A 155 -16.24 -18.39 -6.15
C THR A 155 -16.30 -17.87 -4.71
N GLY A 156 -17.14 -16.86 -4.47
CA GLY A 156 -17.18 -16.07 -3.25
C GLY A 156 -15.97 -15.15 -3.05
N LEU A 157 -15.05 -15.03 -4.01
CA LEU A 157 -13.86 -14.20 -3.89
C LEU A 157 -14.20 -12.72 -4.13
N PRO A 158 -13.93 -11.81 -3.19
CA PRO A 158 -14.08 -10.38 -3.43
C PRO A 158 -13.17 -9.90 -4.55
N VAL A 159 -13.64 -8.94 -5.34
CA VAL A 159 -12.97 -8.48 -6.56
C VAL A 159 -12.14 -7.23 -6.32
N VAL A 160 -10.88 -7.31 -6.75
CA VAL A 160 -9.94 -6.19 -6.87
C VAL A 160 -9.74 -5.88 -8.35
N THR A 161 -10.14 -4.70 -8.80
CA THR A 161 -9.97 -4.28 -10.20
C THR A 161 -9.56 -2.83 -10.32
N GLU A 162 -8.85 -2.50 -11.39
CA GLU A 162 -8.22 -1.19 -11.57
C GLU A 162 -9.18 -0.16 -12.14
N VAL A 163 -9.20 1.02 -11.53
CA VAL A 163 -9.83 2.22 -12.08
C VAL A 163 -8.73 3.21 -12.48
N MET A 164 -8.83 3.75 -13.70
CA MET A 164 -7.78 4.59 -14.28
C MET A 164 -8.23 6.04 -14.52
N ASP A 165 -9.54 6.29 -14.46
CA ASP A 165 -10.15 7.57 -14.82
C ASP A 165 -11.22 7.94 -13.77
N PRO A 166 -11.26 9.20 -13.28
CA PRO A 166 -12.27 9.65 -12.33
C PRO A 166 -13.71 9.37 -12.79
N ARG A 167 -13.97 9.45 -14.10
CA ARG A 167 -15.30 9.25 -14.70
C ARG A 167 -15.77 7.79 -14.61
N LEU A 168 -14.86 6.85 -14.38
CA LEU A 168 -15.16 5.43 -14.28
C LEU A 168 -15.32 4.98 -12.82
N VAL A 169 -15.11 5.84 -11.83
CA VAL A 169 -15.17 5.47 -10.41
C VAL A 169 -16.53 4.88 -10.06
N ASP A 170 -17.63 5.55 -10.40
CA ASP A 170 -18.98 5.08 -10.09
C ASP A 170 -19.29 3.74 -10.77
N LEU A 171 -18.93 3.61 -12.06
CA LEU A 171 -19.16 2.39 -12.82
C LEU A 171 -18.35 1.22 -12.25
N VAL A 172 -17.03 1.38 -12.11
CA VAL A 172 -16.16 0.33 -11.54
C VAL A 172 -16.61 -0.03 -10.13
N GLY A 173 -17.08 0.95 -9.36
CA GLY A 173 -17.61 0.76 -8.01
C GLY A 173 -18.79 -0.18 -7.91
N GLN A 174 -19.62 -0.31 -8.95
CA GLN A 174 -20.75 -1.24 -8.94
C GLN A 174 -20.28 -2.71 -8.90
N TYR A 175 -19.10 -2.99 -9.45
CA TYR A 175 -18.57 -4.34 -9.61
C TYR A 175 -17.39 -4.64 -8.68
N ALA A 176 -16.56 -3.65 -8.37
CA ALA A 176 -15.38 -3.80 -7.53
C ALA A 176 -15.73 -3.85 -6.05
N ASP A 177 -15.07 -4.74 -5.30
CA ASP A 177 -15.07 -4.71 -3.83
C ASP A 177 -13.90 -3.86 -3.30
N VAL A 178 -12.81 -3.77 -4.07
CA VAL A 178 -11.67 -2.88 -3.82
C VAL A 178 -11.26 -2.20 -5.13
N TYR A 179 -11.12 -0.87 -5.10
CA TYR A 179 -10.50 -0.14 -6.21
C TYR A 179 -8.99 -0.34 -6.19
N GLN A 180 -8.41 -0.79 -7.29
CA GLN A 180 -6.96 -0.69 -7.50
C GLN A 180 -6.64 0.62 -8.21
N ILE A 181 -5.68 1.38 -7.66
CA ILE A 181 -4.99 2.47 -8.36
C ILE A 181 -3.62 1.93 -8.77
N GLY A 182 -3.43 1.75 -10.08
CA GLY A 182 -2.17 1.26 -10.62
C GLY A 182 -1.03 2.28 -10.51
N SER A 183 0.20 1.80 -10.65
CA SER A 183 1.42 2.61 -10.48
C SER A 183 1.52 3.82 -11.41
N ARG A 184 0.90 3.75 -12.60
CA ARG A 184 0.86 4.88 -13.55
C ARG A 184 -0.10 5.98 -13.10
N SER A 185 -1.09 5.63 -12.29
CA SER A 185 -2.12 6.53 -11.77
C SER A 185 -1.87 6.94 -10.32
N MET A 186 -0.75 6.52 -9.70
CA MET A 186 -0.44 6.86 -8.29
C MET A 186 -0.46 8.37 -8.03
N GLN A 187 -0.10 9.20 -9.01
CA GLN A 187 -0.15 10.68 -8.90
C GLN A 187 -1.26 11.31 -9.75
N ASN A 188 -2.26 10.52 -10.17
CA ASN A 188 -3.47 11.05 -10.77
C ASN A 188 -4.36 11.63 -9.65
N PHE A 189 -4.00 12.79 -9.11
CA PHE A 189 -4.68 13.38 -7.95
C PHE A 189 -6.19 13.58 -8.12
N PRO A 190 -6.72 13.97 -9.29
CA PRO A 190 -8.16 13.97 -9.53
C PRO A 190 -8.80 12.61 -9.30
N LEU A 191 -8.18 11.52 -9.77
CA LEU A 191 -8.66 10.16 -9.53
C LEU A 191 -8.59 9.78 -8.05
N LEU A 192 -7.46 10.08 -7.37
CA LEU A 192 -7.31 9.80 -5.94
C LEU A 192 -8.36 10.52 -5.09
N THR A 193 -8.65 11.77 -5.45
CA THR A 193 -9.69 12.58 -4.81
C THR A 193 -11.06 11.93 -5.01
N GLU A 194 -11.35 11.48 -6.22
CA GLU A 194 -12.65 10.90 -6.55
C GLU A 194 -12.89 9.55 -5.86
N VAL A 195 -11.90 8.66 -5.84
CA VAL A 195 -12.02 7.40 -5.06
C VAL A 195 -12.05 7.67 -3.55
N GLY A 196 -11.41 8.75 -3.10
CA GLY A 196 -11.39 9.18 -1.70
C GLY A 196 -12.75 9.65 -1.18
N LYS A 197 -13.63 10.15 -2.05
CA LYS A 197 -15.02 10.50 -1.70
C LYS A 197 -15.91 9.27 -1.52
N THR A 198 -15.50 8.12 -2.03
CA THR A 198 -16.24 6.85 -1.87
C THR A 198 -15.98 6.21 -0.51
N LYS A 199 -16.68 5.12 -0.20
CA LYS A 199 -16.47 4.30 1.01
C LYS A 199 -15.89 2.91 0.72
N LYS A 200 -15.55 2.63 -0.54
CA LYS A 200 -14.94 1.34 -0.90
C LYS A 200 -13.44 1.39 -0.63
N PRO A 201 -12.83 0.29 -0.15
CA PRO A 201 -11.40 0.24 0.05
C PRO A 201 -10.60 0.49 -1.23
N VAL A 202 -9.41 1.06 -1.08
CA VAL A 202 -8.51 1.43 -2.18
C VAL A 202 -7.16 0.76 -2.01
N LEU A 203 -6.76 -0.07 -2.96
CA LEU A 203 -5.41 -0.60 -3.10
C LEU A 203 -4.58 0.37 -3.94
N LEU A 204 -3.63 1.07 -3.32
CA LEU A 204 -2.79 2.06 -3.98
C LEU A 204 -1.40 1.48 -4.26
N LYS A 205 -1.09 1.21 -5.53
CA LYS A 205 0.24 0.76 -5.95
C LYS A 205 1.24 1.92 -5.94
N ARG A 206 2.46 1.64 -5.47
CA ARG A 206 3.59 2.58 -5.59
C ARG A 206 3.89 2.87 -7.06
N GLY A 207 4.17 4.14 -7.37
CA GLY A 207 4.62 4.60 -8.68
C GLY A 207 6.04 4.10 -8.98
N MET A 208 6.34 3.88 -10.26
CA MET A 208 7.57 3.20 -10.70
C MET A 208 8.86 3.94 -10.28
N SER A 209 8.80 5.23 -9.96
CA SER A 209 9.96 6.00 -9.48
C SER A 209 9.62 6.84 -8.25
N ALA A 210 8.52 6.50 -7.58
CA ALA A 210 8.04 7.28 -6.45
C ALA A 210 8.91 7.02 -5.21
N THR A 211 9.28 8.11 -4.54
CA THR A 211 9.80 8.06 -3.18
C THR A 211 8.71 7.60 -2.19
N LEU A 212 9.12 7.15 -1.01
CA LEU A 212 8.18 6.84 0.07
C LEU A 212 7.27 8.04 0.37
N ARG A 213 7.84 9.24 0.46
CA ARG A 213 7.08 10.46 0.78
C ARG A 213 6.00 10.74 -0.27
N GLU A 214 6.33 10.67 -1.56
CA GLU A 214 5.34 10.91 -2.63
C GLU A 214 4.21 9.88 -2.58
N TRP A 215 4.54 8.62 -2.29
CA TRP A 215 3.55 7.56 -2.19
C TRP A 215 2.62 7.74 -0.97
N LEU A 216 3.17 8.11 0.19
CA LEU A 216 2.37 8.41 1.38
C LEU A 216 1.51 9.67 1.19
N CYS A 217 2.05 10.70 0.53
CA CYS A 217 1.25 11.87 0.16
C CYS A 217 0.10 11.50 -0.79
N ALA A 218 0.30 10.59 -1.75
CA ALA A 218 -0.77 10.11 -2.61
C ALA A 218 -1.87 9.37 -1.82
N ALA A 219 -1.49 8.57 -0.82
CA ALA A 219 -2.47 7.99 0.11
C ALA A 219 -3.20 9.06 0.94
N GLU A 220 -2.50 10.11 1.38
CA GLU A 220 -3.12 11.23 2.08
C GLU A 220 -4.18 11.96 1.23
N TYR A 221 -4.00 12.06 -0.10
CA TYR A 221 -5.04 12.62 -0.98
C TYR A 221 -6.36 11.85 -0.89
N ILE A 222 -6.30 10.52 -0.81
CA ILE A 222 -7.48 9.67 -0.64
C ILE A 222 -8.06 9.86 0.77
N ALA A 223 -7.20 9.81 1.79
CA ALA A 223 -7.58 9.90 3.19
C ALA A 223 -8.24 11.24 3.56
N LYS A 224 -7.75 12.34 2.98
CA LYS A 224 -8.26 13.70 3.21
C LYS A 224 -9.71 13.87 2.78
N GLU A 225 -10.17 13.13 1.78
CA GLU A 225 -11.57 13.13 1.34
C GLU A 225 -12.48 12.26 2.22
N GLY A 226 -11.90 11.56 3.22
CA GLY A 226 -12.64 10.82 4.24
C GLY A 226 -12.66 9.30 4.03
N ASN A 227 -11.85 8.76 3.13
CA ASN A 227 -11.66 7.32 2.94
C ASN A 227 -10.27 6.88 3.45
N THR A 228 -10.24 6.28 4.63
CA THR A 228 -9.01 5.77 5.26
C THR A 228 -8.85 4.26 5.10
N ASP A 229 -9.67 3.60 4.28
CA ASP A 229 -9.55 2.17 3.96
C ASP A 229 -8.60 1.99 2.78
N ILE A 230 -7.33 2.32 3.03
CA ILE A 230 -6.27 2.33 2.01
C ILE A 230 -5.30 1.17 2.28
N ILE A 231 -5.05 0.35 1.27
CA ILE A 231 -4.06 -0.72 1.27
C ILE A 231 -2.90 -0.29 0.39
N LEU A 232 -1.71 -0.16 0.96
CA LEU A 232 -0.51 0.18 0.20
C LEU A 232 0.04 -1.08 -0.48
N CYS A 233 0.35 -1.01 -1.76
CA CYS A 233 0.98 -2.10 -2.51
C CYS A 233 2.35 -1.70 -3.09
N GLU A 234 3.43 -2.26 -2.52
CA GLU A 234 4.78 -2.18 -3.12
C GLU A 234 4.84 -3.12 -4.34
N ARG A 235 5.50 -2.70 -5.42
CA ARG A 235 5.46 -3.41 -6.72
C ARG A 235 6.74 -3.25 -7.54
N GLY A 236 7.82 -2.83 -6.90
CA GLY A 236 9.10 -2.49 -7.49
C GLY A 236 9.19 -1.06 -8.02
N VAL A 237 10.40 -0.52 -7.93
CA VAL A 237 10.80 0.76 -8.52
C VAL A 237 11.81 0.54 -9.65
N ARG A 238 11.86 1.47 -10.58
CA ARG A 238 12.82 1.50 -11.68
C ARG A 238 14.17 1.96 -11.16
N THR A 239 15.19 1.17 -11.46
CA THR A 239 16.60 1.42 -11.17
C THR A 239 17.39 1.40 -12.48
N ALA A 240 18.71 1.57 -12.40
CA ALA A 240 19.59 1.43 -13.56
C ALA A 240 19.61 0.00 -14.13
N GLU A 241 19.40 -1.01 -13.26
CA GLU A 241 19.44 -2.44 -13.60
C GLU A 241 18.10 -2.98 -14.13
N SER A 242 17.03 -2.18 -14.05
CA SER A 242 15.69 -2.60 -14.48
C SER A 242 15.67 -2.92 -15.96
N GLY A 243 15.32 -4.16 -16.29
CA GLY A 243 15.32 -4.71 -17.65
C GLY A 243 16.45 -5.70 -17.93
N GLU A 244 17.47 -5.79 -17.06
CA GLU A 244 18.58 -6.74 -17.25
C GLU A 244 18.22 -8.15 -16.77
N TYR A 245 17.76 -8.27 -15.53
CA TYR A 245 17.37 -9.57 -14.93
C TYR A 245 16.00 -9.54 -14.25
N ASP A 246 15.50 -8.34 -13.91
CA ASP A 246 14.16 -8.08 -13.41
C ASP A 246 13.48 -6.96 -14.23
N ARG A 247 12.17 -6.76 -14.07
CA ARG A 247 11.44 -5.64 -14.68
C ARG A 247 11.55 -4.37 -13.83
N ASN A 248 11.50 -4.53 -12.50
CA ASN A 248 11.69 -3.47 -11.52
C ASN A 248 12.43 -4.07 -10.32
N THR A 249 13.17 -3.25 -9.60
CA THR A 249 13.79 -3.68 -8.35
C THR A 249 12.77 -3.61 -7.22
N LEU A 250 12.45 -4.76 -6.62
CA LEU A 250 11.48 -4.85 -5.52
C LEU A 250 12.09 -4.28 -4.22
N ASP A 251 11.53 -3.19 -3.71
CA ASP A 251 12.03 -2.51 -2.51
C ASP A 251 11.38 -3.05 -1.24
N LEU A 252 11.95 -4.12 -0.67
CA LEU A 252 11.42 -4.72 0.57
C LEU A 252 11.60 -3.83 1.81
N ASN A 253 12.57 -2.90 1.79
CA ASN A 253 12.80 -1.99 2.92
C ASN A 253 11.61 -1.05 3.15
N VAL A 254 10.84 -0.75 2.10
CA VAL A 254 9.65 0.11 2.19
C VAL A 254 8.59 -0.48 3.13
N ILE A 255 8.55 -1.79 3.31
CA ILE A 255 7.58 -2.46 4.20
C ILE A 255 7.76 -1.97 5.64
N GLY A 256 9.00 -2.01 6.14
CA GLY A 256 9.33 -1.51 7.47
C GLY A 256 9.10 0.01 7.59
N ALA A 257 9.44 0.76 6.54
CA ALA A 257 9.24 2.21 6.52
C ALA A 257 7.75 2.60 6.56
N VAL A 258 6.89 1.92 5.79
CA VAL A 258 5.43 2.15 5.81
C VAL A 258 4.83 1.78 7.16
N LYS A 259 5.21 0.62 7.72
CA LYS A 259 4.74 0.18 9.04
C LYS A 259 5.18 1.13 10.15
N LYS A 260 6.36 1.75 10.04
CA LYS A 260 6.83 2.76 10.99
C LYS A 260 6.04 4.08 10.88
N ASN A 261 5.81 4.56 9.65
CA ASN A 261 5.28 5.90 9.41
C ASN A 261 3.74 5.97 9.41
N THR A 262 3.06 4.88 9.05
CA THR A 262 1.60 4.86 8.87
C THR A 262 0.97 3.67 9.55
N TYR A 263 -0.33 3.77 9.83
CA TYR A 263 -1.14 2.64 10.27
C TYR A 263 -1.73 1.83 9.11
N LEU A 264 -1.50 2.22 7.86
CA LEU A 264 -2.09 1.54 6.70
C LEU A 264 -1.47 0.15 6.51
N PRO A 265 -2.27 -0.87 6.13
CA PRO A 265 -1.71 -2.16 5.75
C PRO A 265 -0.89 -2.05 4.47
N ILE A 266 0.18 -2.84 4.39
CA ILE A 266 1.03 -2.94 3.21
C ILE A 266 1.09 -4.38 2.69
N ILE A 267 0.87 -4.53 1.38
CA ILE A 267 1.00 -5.77 0.63
C ILE A 267 2.08 -5.62 -0.46
N VAL A 268 2.45 -6.72 -1.10
CA VAL A 268 3.46 -6.73 -2.16
C VAL A 268 2.95 -7.40 -3.44
N ASP A 269 3.29 -6.82 -4.58
CA ASP A 269 3.10 -7.38 -5.92
C ASP A 269 4.43 -7.95 -6.45
N PRO A 270 4.72 -9.25 -6.21
CA PRO A 270 5.94 -9.88 -6.69
C PRO A 270 5.93 -10.06 -8.22
N SER A 271 4.75 -10.22 -8.84
CA SER A 271 4.62 -10.46 -10.29
C SER A 271 5.09 -9.26 -11.11
N HIS A 272 4.59 -8.06 -10.81
CA HIS A 272 5.03 -6.84 -11.51
C HIS A 272 6.34 -6.26 -10.95
N GLY A 273 6.65 -6.56 -9.69
CA GLY A 273 7.95 -6.30 -9.09
C GLY A 273 9.04 -6.91 -9.93
N THR A 274 9.09 -8.24 -9.98
CA THR A 274 10.15 -8.95 -10.71
C THR A 274 9.91 -8.96 -12.22
N GLY A 275 8.65 -8.99 -12.67
CA GLY A 275 8.28 -9.19 -14.06
C GLY A 275 8.61 -10.58 -14.60
N ARG A 276 8.82 -11.56 -13.72
CA ARG A 276 9.32 -12.91 -14.04
C ARG A 276 8.69 -13.97 -13.17
N ALA A 277 8.01 -14.94 -13.79
CA ALA A 277 7.27 -15.99 -13.09
C ALA A 277 8.17 -16.84 -12.18
N ASP A 278 9.41 -17.11 -12.58
CA ASP A 278 10.37 -17.90 -11.81
C ASP A 278 10.84 -17.21 -10.52
N MET A 279 10.80 -15.88 -10.47
CA MET A 279 11.18 -15.11 -9.29
C MET A 279 10.02 -14.87 -8.31
N VAL A 280 8.77 -15.04 -8.76
CA VAL A 280 7.56 -14.77 -7.94
C VAL A 280 7.56 -15.57 -6.64
N PRO A 281 7.86 -16.88 -6.59
CA PRO A 281 7.82 -17.63 -5.33
C PRO A 281 8.80 -17.11 -4.28
N LEU A 282 10.04 -16.84 -4.67
CA LEU A 282 11.07 -16.36 -3.75
C LEU A 282 10.78 -14.92 -3.29
N ALA A 283 10.37 -14.06 -4.21
CA ALA A 283 9.98 -12.68 -3.89
C ALA A 283 8.79 -12.63 -2.93
N SER A 284 7.80 -13.53 -3.11
CA SER A 284 6.66 -13.67 -2.21
C SER A 284 7.08 -14.02 -0.79
N LYS A 285 7.94 -15.03 -0.62
CA LYS A 285 8.47 -15.43 0.68
C LYS A 285 9.23 -14.30 1.36
N ALA A 286 10.10 -13.63 0.60
CA ALA A 286 10.89 -12.51 1.12
C ALA A 286 9.99 -11.35 1.57
N ALA A 287 8.96 -10.99 0.79
CA ALA A 287 8.01 -9.97 1.17
C ALA A 287 7.28 -10.28 2.49
N VAL A 288 6.82 -11.51 2.66
CA VAL A 288 6.15 -11.94 3.91
C VAL A 288 7.12 -11.92 5.08
N GLU A 289 8.36 -12.37 4.90
CA GLU A 289 9.41 -12.34 5.93
C GLU A 289 9.75 -10.90 6.38
N TYR A 290 9.73 -9.94 5.45
CA TYR A 290 9.88 -8.51 5.77
C TYR A 290 8.64 -7.91 6.43
N GLY A 291 7.57 -8.68 6.59
CA GLY A 291 6.38 -8.30 7.34
C GLY A 291 5.26 -7.69 6.49
N ALA A 292 5.21 -7.99 5.19
CA ALA A 292 4.06 -7.70 4.34
C ALA A 292 2.81 -8.44 4.85
N GLN A 293 1.66 -7.78 4.77
CA GLN A 293 0.38 -8.27 5.31
C GLN A 293 -0.52 -8.88 4.23
N GLY A 294 0.02 -9.03 3.02
CA GLY A 294 -0.63 -9.71 1.92
C GLY A 294 0.22 -9.70 0.66
N LEU A 295 -0.25 -10.42 -0.34
CA LEU A 295 0.36 -10.50 -1.67
C LEU A 295 -0.71 -10.30 -2.74
N ILE A 296 -0.33 -9.68 -3.86
CA ILE A 296 -1.14 -9.64 -5.08
C ILE A 296 -0.38 -10.26 -6.24
N ILE A 297 -0.86 -11.38 -6.77
CA ILE A 297 -0.10 -12.26 -7.68
C ILE A 297 -0.87 -12.49 -8.99
N GLU A 298 -0.16 -12.46 -10.12
CA GLU A 298 -0.71 -12.80 -11.42
C GLU A 298 -0.68 -14.30 -11.67
N VAL A 299 -1.83 -14.85 -12.07
CA VAL A 299 -2.02 -16.28 -12.33
C VAL A 299 -2.72 -16.47 -13.68
N ILE A 300 -2.24 -17.46 -14.43
CA ILE A 300 -2.87 -17.96 -15.66
C ILE A 300 -3.21 -19.45 -15.48
N GLY A 301 -4.17 -19.99 -16.23
CA GLY A 301 -4.61 -21.39 -16.09
C GLY A 301 -3.47 -22.39 -16.27
N GLU A 302 -3.55 -23.55 -15.62
CA GLU A 302 -2.45 -24.53 -15.54
C GLU A 302 -1.90 -24.92 -16.93
N ASN A 303 -2.81 -25.14 -17.88
CA ASN A 303 -2.49 -25.64 -19.22
C ASN A 303 -2.53 -24.55 -20.32
N MET A 304 -2.60 -23.27 -19.94
CA MET A 304 -2.66 -22.18 -20.92
C MET A 304 -1.29 -21.90 -21.53
N ASP A 305 -1.22 -21.71 -22.84
CA ASP A 305 0.00 -21.22 -23.48
C ASP A 305 0.28 -19.78 -23.03
N VAL A 306 1.49 -19.51 -22.55
CA VAL A 306 1.91 -18.18 -22.11
C VAL A 306 1.86 -17.19 -23.28
N GLN A 307 2.14 -17.64 -24.51
CA GLN A 307 2.16 -16.79 -25.69
C GLN A 307 0.76 -16.35 -26.14
N SER A 308 -0.29 -17.09 -25.74
CA SER A 308 -1.68 -16.75 -26.11
C SER A 308 -2.31 -15.70 -25.18
N ILE A 309 -1.64 -15.34 -24.08
CA ILE A 309 -2.11 -14.36 -23.10
C ILE A 309 -1.87 -12.94 -23.63
N LYS A 310 -2.93 -12.13 -23.73
CA LYS A 310 -2.89 -10.78 -24.33
C LYS A 310 -2.21 -9.74 -23.45
N SER A 311 -2.08 -10.02 -22.16
CA SER A 311 -1.41 -9.14 -21.20
C SER A 311 -0.58 -9.94 -20.22
N ASP A 312 0.75 -9.70 -20.20
CA ASP A 312 1.60 -10.05 -19.06
C ASP A 312 1.67 -11.57 -18.74
N GLY A 313 1.67 -12.41 -19.77
CA GLY A 313 1.81 -13.87 -19.61
C GLY A 313 3.13 -14.29 -18.93
N TYR A 314 4.25 -13.63 -19.23
CA TYR A 314 5.59 -14.05 -18.80
C TYR A 314 5.84 -14.00 -17.28
N GLN A 315 5.17 -13.10 -16.56
CA GLN A 315 5.28 -13.01 -15.10
C GLN A 315 4.20 -13.79 -14.35
N SER A 316 3.20 -14.30 -15.07
CA SER A 316 2.07 -14.99 -14.47
C SER A 316 2.48 -16.40 -14.09
N ILE A 317 2.18 -16.82 -12.86
CA ILE A 317 2.47 -18.17 -12.37
C ILE A 317 1.28 -19.10 -12.64
N ARG A 318 1.48 -20.40 -12.40
CA ARG A 318 0.41 -21.41 -12.46
C ARG A 318 -0.28 -21.57 -11.10
N PRO A 319 -1.55 -22.04 -11.05
CA PRO A 319 -2.26 -22.34 -9.81
C PRO A 319 -1.52 -23.29 -8.88
N SER A 320 -0.81 -24.28 -9.44
CA SER A 320 0.07 -25.20 -8.68
C SER A 320 1.17 -24.46 -7.91
N ILE A 321 1.84 -23.50 -8.56
CA ILE A 321 2.86 -22.65 -7.94
C ILE A 321 2.24 -21.72 -6.89
N LEU A 322 1.06 -21.15 -7.17
CA LEU A 322 0.35 -20.32 -6.19
C LEU A 322 0.06 -21.11 -4.90
N ARG A 323 -0.42 -22.35 -5.03
CA ARG A 323 -0.70 -23.22 -3.88
C ARG A 323 0.55 -23.44 -3.03
N ASN A 324 1.69 -23.75 -3.67
CA ASN A 324 2.96 -23.92 -2.97
C ASN A 324 3.37 -22.65 -2.22
N ILE A 325 3.24 -21.48 -2.86
CA ILE A 325 3.53 -20.19 -2.19
C ILE A 325 2.65 -20.04 -0.94
N ILE A 326 1.35 -20.29 -1.05
CA ILE A 326 0.39 -20.13 0.05
C ILE A 326 0.74 -21.06 1.22
N GLU A 327 1.03 -22.33 0.94
CA GLU A 327 1.42 -23.32 1.96
C GLU A 327 2.69 -22.89 2.70
N GLU A 328 3.72 -22.46 1.96
CA GLU A 328 5.01 -22.08 2.54
C GLU A 328 4.95 -20.79 3.36
N VAL A 329 4.18 -19.78 2.94
CA VAL A 329 4.05 -18.53 3.69
C VAL A 329 3.09 -18.66 4.87
N SER A 330 2.05 -19.50 4.75
CA SER A 330 1.09 -19.72 5.84
C SER A 330 1.69 -20.51 7.00
N ALA A 331 2.57 -21.48 6.71
CA ALA A 331 3.28 -22.24 7.74
C ALA A 331 4.17 -21.37 8.65
N LYS A 332 4.62 -20.22 8.16
CA LYS A 332 5.53 -19.32 8.89
C LYS A 332 4.83 -18.30 9.78
N VAL A 333 3.60 -17.91 9.48
CA VAL A 333 2.82 -16.94 10.29
C VAL A 333 2.56 -17.48 11.71
N LEU A 334 2.66 -18.79 11.92
CA LEU A 334 2.52 -19.43 13.23
C LEU A 334 3.77 -19.34 14.13
N ASN A 335 4.91 -18.85 13.61
CA ASN A 335 6.20 -18.84 14.31
C ASN A 335 6.67 -17.43 14.73
N PHE A 336 5.81 -16.41 14.66
CA PHE A 336 6.07 -15.03 15.08
C PHE A 336 5.06 -14.56 16.13
#